data_AF-A0A4R9H446-F1
#
_entry.id   AF-A0A4R9H446-F1
#
_cell.length_a   1.000
_cell.length_b   1.000
_cell.length_c   1.000
_cell.angle_alpha   90.00
_cell.angle_beta   90.00
_cell.angle_gamma   90.00
#
_symmetry.space_group_name_H-M   'P 1'
#
loop_
_entity.id
_entity.type
_entity.pdbx_description
1 polymer ?
#
loop_
_entity_poly.entity_id
_entity_poly.type
_entity_poly.pdbx_seq_one_letter_code
_entity_poly.pdbx_strand_id
1 'polypeptide(L)'
;MKFNSLSFRTTNKSLILLIILTLGLLNCSNVDDDFYTFGEAGTKIIVAYAAKDAECGSSRNITSLVPGRQRKKDVDNCVASVAFEKCSFWTQAGDPVPFACKAIEYRLK
;
A
#
# COMPACT_ATOMS: atom_id res chain seq x y z
N MET A 1 -28.79 -53.11 -31.66
CA MET A 1 -28.76 -51.63 -31.62
C MET A 1 -27.43 -51.19 -31.02
N LYS A 2 -26.63 -50.40 -31.76
CA LYS A 2 -25.33 -49.88 -31.31
C LYS A 2 -25.56 -48.62 -30.48
N PHE A 3 -25.10 -48.61 -29.22
CA PHE A 3 -25.03 -47.40 -28.42
C PHE A 3 -23.76 -46.63 -28.80
N ASN A 4 -23.92 -45.40 -29.29
CA ASN A 4 -22.82 -44.49 -29.57
C ASN A 4 -22.20 -44.04 -28.25
N SER A 5 -20.96 -44.45 -28.00
CA SER A 5 -20.12 -43.92 -26.93
C SER A 5 -19.73 -42.48 -27.28
N LEU A 6 -20.50 -41.49 -26.81
CA LEU A 6 -20.03 -40.11 -26.86
C LEU A 6 -18.84 -39.94 -25.93
N SER A 7 -17.75 -39.45 -26.51
CA SER A 7 -16.46 -39.13 -25.89
C SER A 7 -16.62 -38.35 -24.58
N PHE A 8 -16.48 -39.04 -23.46
CA PHE A 8 -16.41 -38.47 -22.10
C PHE A 8 -15.11 -37.67 -21.85
N ARG A 9 -14.15 -37.73 -22.78
CA ARG A 9 -12.78 -37.21 -22.61
C ARG A 9 -12.64 -35.72 -22.95
N THR A 10 -13.56 -35.16 -23.73
CA THR A 10 -13.55 -33.76 -24.19
C THR A 10 -14.24 -32.80 -23.21
N THR A 11 -15.21 -33.28 -22.45
CA THR A 11 -16.00 -32.47 -21.49
C THR A 11 -15.16 -32.03 -20.28
N ASN A 12 -14.26 -32.89 -19.79
CA ASN A 12 -13.42 -32.59 -18.63
C ASN A 12 -12.41 -31.47 -18.87
N LYS A 13 -11.83 -31.36 -20.08
CA LYS A 13 -10.89 -30.28 -20.41
C LYS A 13 -11.59 -28.92 -20.52
N SER A 14 -12.82 -28.91 -21.06
CA SER A 14 -13.64 -27.71 -21.17
C SER A 14 -14.10 -27.22 -19.79
N LEU A 15 -14.44 -28.15 -18.89
CA LEU A 15 -14.84 -27.83 -17.51
C LEU A 15 -13.71 -27.19 -16.71
N ILE A 16 -12.48 -27.71 -16.82
CA ILE A 16 -11.30 -27.15 -16.15
C ILE A 16 -11.01 -25.73 -16.67
N LEU A 17 -11.12 -25.52 -18.00
CA LEU A 17 -10.94 -24.20 -18.59
C LEU A 17 -11.99 -23.19 -18.09
N LEU A 18 -13.25 -23.64 -17.94
CA LEU A 18 -14.35 -22.82 -17.42
C LEU A 18 -14.16 -22.46 -15.93
N ILE A 19 -13.63 -23.40 -15.14
CA ILE A 19 -13.31 -23.17 -13.71
C ILE A 19 -12.16 -22.16 -13.57
N ILE A 20 -11.11 -22.27 -14.39
CA ILE A 20 -9.99 -21.30 -14.38
C ILE A 20 -10.48 -19.91 -14.80
N LEU A 21 -11.35 -19.84 -15.82
CA LEU A 21 -11.91 -18.57 -16.30
C LEU A 21 -12.83 -17.91 -15.27
N THR A 22 -13.64 -18.70 -14.55
CA THR A 22 -14.53 -18.19 -13.49
C THR A 22 -13.77 -17.79 -12.23
N LEU A 23 -12.71 -18.51 -11.83
CA LEU A 23 -11.83 -18.12 -10.74
C LEU A 23 -11.04 -16.83 -11.06
N GLY A 24 -10.65 -16.62 -12.31
CA GLY A 24 -9.99 -15.39 -12.75
C GLY A 24 -10.89 -14.15 -12.69
N LEU A 25 -12.21 -14.32 -12.85
CA LEU A 25 -13.19 -13.24 -12.83
C LEU A 25 -13.70 -12.89 -11.41
N LEU A 26 -13.45 -13.74 -10.41
CA LEU A 26 -13.87 -13.49 -9.01
C LEU A 26 -12.93 -12.53 -8.26
N ASN A 27 -11.76 -12.19 -8.82
CA ASN A 27 -10.83 -11.21 -8.25
C ASN A 27 -11.10 -9.77 -8.72
N CYS A 28 -12.37 -9.36 -8.75
CA CYS A 28 -12.70 -7.94 -8.74
C CYS A 28 -12.45 -7.40 -7.33
N SER A 29 -11.19 -7.09 -6.98
CA SER A 29 -10.92 -6.33 -5.77
C SER A 29 -11.50 -4.92 -5.95
N ASN A 30 -12.21 -4.43 -4.94
CA ASN A 30 -12.57 -3.02 -4.90
C ASN A 30 -11.28 -2.23 -4.78
N VAL A 31 -10.95 -1.47 -5.83
CA VAL A 31 -9.75 -0.61 -5.86
C VAL A 31 -9.70 0.30 -4.62
N ASP A 32 -10.86 0.65 -4.04
CA ASP A 32 -10.96 1.46 -2.83
C ASP A 32 -10.40 0.80 -1.55
N ASP A 33 -10.35 -0.53 -1.47
CA ASP A 33 -9.77 -1.24 -0.31
C ASP A 33 -8.26 -1.05 -0.22
N ASP A 34 -7.61 -0.61 -1.30
CA ASP A 34 -6.17 -0.35 -1.35
C ASP A 34 -5.81 1.09 -0.98
N PHE A 35 -6.77 1.92 -0.56
CA PHE A 35 -6.53 3.32 -0.22
C PHE A 35 -6.85 3.64 1.24
N TYR A 36 -6.04 4.51 1.83
CA TYR A 36 -6.41 5.28 3.02
C TYR A 36 -7.11 6.56 2.59
N THR A 37 -8.06 7.00 3.43
CA THR A 37 -8.58 8.37 3.36
C THR A 37 -7.48 9.39 3.69
N PHE A 38 -7.71 10.65 3.32
CA PHE A 38 -6.82 11.76 3.66
C PHE A 38 -6.49 11.80 5.17
N GLY A 39 -7.51 11.68 6.02
CA GLY A 39 -7.34 11.73 7.47
C GLY A 39 -6.54 10.54 8.03
N GLU A 40 -6.80 9.33 7.53
CA GLU A 40 -6.08 8.12 7.95
C GLU A 40 -4.62 8.15 7.51
N ALA A 41 -4.35 8.52 6.25
CA ALA A 41 -3.01 8.65 5.71
C ALA A 41 -2.21 9.70 6.48
N GLY A 42 -2.79 10.89 6.66
CA GLY A 42 -2.18 11.97 7.44
C GLY A 42 -1.87 11.53 8.87
N THR A 43 -2.83 10.96 9.58
CA THR A 43 -2.66 10.53 10.98
C THR A 43 -1.52 9.51 11.13
N LYS A 44 -1.47 8.49 10.26
CA LYS A 44 -0.41 7.47 10.30
C LYS A 44 0.98 8.07 10.14
N ILE A 45 1.16 8.97 9.18
CA ILE A 45 2.44 9.60 8.91
C ILE A 45 2.83 10.53 10.07
N ILE A 46 1.90 11.36 10.55
CA ILE A 46 2.14 12.27 11.70
C ILE A 46 2.59 11.49 12.93
N VAL A 47 1.89 10.40 13.26
CA VAL A 47 2.23 9.55 14.41
C VAL A 47 3.61 8.92 14.25
N ALA A 48 3.95 8.45 13.05
CA ALA A 48 5.28 7.89 12.78
C ALA A 48 6.40 8.93 12.98
N TYR A 49 6.19 10.15 12.48
CA TYR A 49 7.13 11.26 12.69
C TYR A 49 7.25 11.66 14.15
N ALA A 50 6.13 11.81 14.87
CA ALA A 50 6.14 12.14 16.28
C ALA A 50 6.86 11.07 17.11
N ALA A 51 6.66 9.80 16.79
CA ALA A 51 7.37 8.69 17.44
C ALA A 51 8.88 8.75 17.18
N LYS A 52 9.30 8.99 15.93
CA LYS A 52 10.73 9.12 15.59
C LYS A 52 11.37 10.36 16.21
N ASP A 53 10.64 11.47 16.27
CA ASP A 53 11.06 12.70 16.95
C ASP A 53 11.30 12.45 18.44
N ALA A 54 10.39 11.76 19.11
CA ALA A 54 10.55 11.36 20.51
C ALA A 54 11.75 10.41 20.71
N GLU A 55 11.94 9.44 19.81
CA GLU A 55 13.08 8.52 19.83
C GLU A 55 14.42 9.24 19.70
N CYS A 56 14.48 10.22 18.79
CA CYS A 56 15.71 10.93 18.46
C CYS A 56 15.92 12.25 19.22
N GLY A 57 15.08 12.57 20.21
CA GLY A 57 15.19 13.77 21.02
C GLY A 57 15.06 15.06 20.21
N SER A 58 14.15 15.07 19.24
CA SER A 58 13.99 16.17 18.29
C SER A 58 12.51 16.55 18.12
N SER A 59 12.23 17.66 17.46
CA SER A 59 10.86 18.12 17.22
C SER A 59 10.80 18.87 15.89
N ARG A 60 10.02 18.35 14.95
CA ARG A 60 9.81 18.92 13.61
C ARG A 60 8.37 19.41 13.44
N ASN A 61 8.21 20.43 12.59
CA ASN A 61 6.88 20.97 12.30
C ASN A 61 6.36 20.47 10.95
N ILE A 62 5.09 20.08 10.95
CA ILE A 62 4.40 19.62 9.74
C ILE A 62 3.95 20.84 8.95
N THR A 63 4.36 20.91 7.68
CA THR A 63 4.04 22.04 6.80
C THR A 63 3.08 21.68 5.68
N SER A 64 3.00 20.41 5.32
CA SER A 64 1.99 19.91 4.38
C SER A 64 1.62 18.47 4.69
N LEU A 65 0.32 18.20 4.68
CA LEU A 65 -0.22 16.84 4.67
C LEU A 65 -0.34 16.33 3.23
N VAL A 66 -0.53 15.03 3.12
CA VAL A 66 -0.71 14.35 1.84
C VAL A 66 -2.12 14.59 1.31
N PRO A 67 -2.35 15.27 0.18
CA PRO A 67 -3.69 15.55 -0.33
C PRO A 67 -4.39 14.29 -0.86
N GLY A 68 -5.72 14.24 -0.69
CA GLY A 68 -6.57 13.21 -1.28
C GLY A 68 -6.46 11.81 -0.65
N ARG A 69 -6.97 10.81 -1.37
CA ARG A 69 -6.85 9.39 -0.97
C ARG A 69 -5.49 8.85 -1.42
N GLN A 70 -4.87 8.04 -0.58
CA GLN A 70 -3.51 7.54 -0.81
C GLN A 70 -3.49 6.04 -0.80
N ARG A 71 -2.70 5.41 -1.68
CA ARG A 71 -2.54 3.96 -1.64
C ARG A 71 -1.92 3.55 -0.31
N LYS A 72 -2.51 2.54 0.34
CA LYS A 72 -2.05 2.01 1.62
C LYS A 72 -0.58 1.65 1.58
N LYS A 73 -0.16 0.96 0.50
CA LYS A 73 1.24 0.61 0.24
C LYS A 73 2.18 1.82 0.29
N ASP A 74 1.80 2.95 -0.29
CA ASP A 74 2.67 4.12 -0.38
C ASP A 74 2.78 4.82 1.00
N VAL A 75 1.67 4.89 1.74
CA VAL A 75 1.66 5.39 3.12
C VAL A 75 2.45 4.49 4.07
N ASP A 76 2.24 3.17 3.99
CA ASP A 76 2.91 2.21 4.85
C ASP A 76 4.43 2.18 4.56
N ASN A 77 4.83 2.33 3.29
CA ASN A 77 6.25 2.50 2.91
C ASN A 77 6.86 3.78 3.48
N CYS A 78 6.12 4.89 3.48
CA CYS A 78 6.55 6.13 4.11
C CYS A 78 6.76 5.94 5.62
N VAL A 79 5.78 5.36 6.32
CA VAL A 79 5.84 5.06 7.76
C VAL A 79 7.04 4.16 8.09
N ALA A 80 7.24 3.11 7.31
CA ALA A 80 8.38 2.20 7.49
C ALA A 80 9.72 2.89 7.25
N SER A 81 9.80 3.77 6.24
CA SER A 81 11.01 4.55 5.95
C SER A 81 11.36 5.51 7.09
N VAL A 82 10.34 6.16 7.68
CA VAL A 82 10.52 6.97 8.88
C VAL A 82 11.05 6.13 10.03
N ALA A 83 10.45 4.97 10.30
CA ALA A 83 10.87 4.09 11.40
C ALA A 83 12.31 3.58 11.24
N PHE A 84 12.76 3.33 10.01
CA PHE A 84 14.11 2.81 9.72
C PHE A 84 15.19 3.91 9.74
N GLU A 85 14.80 5.18 9.69
CA GLU A 85 15.76 6.28 9.64
C GLU A 85 16.55 6.39 10.95
N LYS A 86 17.87 6.59 10.81
CA LYS A 86 18.78 6.66 11.96
C LYS A 86 18.73 8.05 12.57
N CYS A 87 18.77 8.14 13.90
CA CYS A 87 18.75 9.44 14.58
C CYS A 87 19.87 10.39 14.16
N SER A 88 21.07 9.88 13.83
CA SER A 88 22.17 10.69 13.33
C SER A 88 21.83 11.38 12.01
N PHE A 89 21.11 10.71 11.11
CA PHE A 89 20.66 11.31 9.86
C PHE A 89 19.41 12.16 10.09
N TRP A 90 18.44 11.63 10.84
CA TRP A 90 17.19 12.32 11.20
C TRP A 90 17.42 13.74 11.70
N THR A 91 18.35 13.90 12.66
CA THR A 91 18.66 15.17 13.33
C THR A 91 19.56 16.11 12.54
N GLN A 92 20.37 15.58 11.61
CA GLN A 92 21.33 16.38 10.84
C GLN A 92 20.82 16.71 9.42
N ALA A 93 19.81 15.99 8.92
CA ALA A 93 19.27 16.21 7.59
C ALA A 93 18.58 17.57 7.49
N GLY A 94 18.96 18.36 6.49
CA GLY A 94 18.27 19.62 6.16
C GLY A 94 16.83 19.41 5.65
N ASP A 95 16.55 18.25 5.07
CA ASP A 95 15.20 17.80 4.75
C ASP A 95 14.99 16.39 5.33
N PRO A 96 14.30 16.28 6.49
CA PRO A 96 14.13 15.02 7.21
C PRO A 96 13.05 14.12 6.59
N VAL A 97 12.53 14.46 5.40
CA VAL A 97 11.48 13.68 4.75
C VAL A 97 12.08 12.54 3.92
N PRO A 98 11.85 11.26 4.26
CA PRO A 98 12.28 10.15 3.42
C PRO A 98 11.64 10.24 2.03
N PHE A 99 12.36 9.73 1.02
CA PHE A 99 11.89 9.75 -0.37
C PHE A 99 10.49 9.14 -0.54
N ALA A 100 10.19 8.05 0.17
CA ALA A 100 8.87 7.41 0.15
C ALA A 100 7.75 8.36 0.59
N CYS A 101 7.99 9.21 1.59
CA CYS A 101 7.03 10.21 2.05
C CYS A 101 6.92 11.39 1.06
N LYS A 102 8.01 11.75 0.38
CA LYS A 102 7.99 12.79 -0.67
C LYS A 102 7.19 12.38 -1.89
N ALA A 103 7.21 11.09 -2.24
CA ALA A 103 6.48 10.52 -3.36
C ALA A 103 4.96 10.65 -3.21
N ILE A 104 4.48 10.78 -1.98
CA ILE A 104 3.08 11.10 -1.64
C ILE A 104 2.92 12.56 -1.20
N GLU A 105 3.83 13.44 -1.62
CA GLU A 105 3.75 14.90 -1.38
C GLU A 105 3.74 15.35 0.10
N TYR A 106 4.14 14.49 1.04
CA TYR A 106 4.32 14.91 2.44
C TYR A 106 5.52 15.86 2.58
N ARG A 107 5.41 16.90 3.41
CA ARG A 107 6.48 17.90 3.65
C ARG A 107 6.57 18.32 5.11
N LEU A 108 7.80 18.54 5.57
CA LEU A 108 8.14 19.10 6.87
C LEU A 108 9.05 20.32 6.73
N LYS A 109 9.17 21.10 7.82
CA LYS A 109 10.15 22.18 7.98
C LYS A 109 10.91 22.03 9.28
#